data_AF-A0A929CE24-F1
#
_entry.id   AF-A0A929CE24-F1
#
_cell.length_a   1.000
_cell.length_b   1.000
_cell.length_c   1.000
_cell.angle_alpha   90.00
_cell.angle_beta   90.00
_cell.angle_gamma   90.00
#
_symmetry.space_group_name_H-M   'P 1'
#
loop_
_entity.id
_entity.type
_entity.pdbx_description
1 polymer ?
#
loop_
_entity_poly.entity_id
_entity_poly.type
_entity_poly.pdbx_seq_one_letter_code
_entity_poly.pdbx_strand_id
1 'polypeptide(L)'
;SRRWLIAATEALAHLIKHRDISTADQWSIIASAKLLSMSNYPENILSRELIVQHTSRVCKSIFQEQILYADDDRYVGGFSSDGRTTPTATRVEGLLAALGIISHKDVALCNTISASVQAALVFLLQAQITTGKYSGGIPRAVRRLDGDRAFNRRVREVRIDYIQHALSAMIQYERVGEDSGTSKDIRR
;
A
#
# COMPACT_ATOMS: atom_id res chain seq x y z
N SER A 1 15.78 3.14 22.35
CA SER A 1 16.27 4.41 22.92
C SER A 1 15.16 5.46 22.85
N ARG A 2 14.78 6.06 23.99
CA ARG A 2 13.65 6.99 24.13
C ARG A 2 13.80 8.26 23.28
N ARG A 3 15.03 8.74 23.10
CA ARG A 3 15.33 9.94 22.30
C ARG A 3 14.98 9.74 20.82
N TRP A 4 15.28 8.57 20.25
CA TRP A 4 14.93 8.26 18.86
C TRP A 4 13.43 8.14 18.63
N LEU A 5 12.69 7.60 19.62
CA LEU A 5 11.24 7.53 19.55
C LEU A 5 10.60 8.93 19.54
N ILE A 6 11.03 9.80 20.46
CA ILE A 6 10.57 11.21 20.51
C ILE A 6 10.84 11.91 19.17
N ALA A 7 12.09 11.83 18.67
CA ALA A 7 12.46 12.45 17.40
C ALA A 7 11.64 11.92 16.21
N ALA A 8 11.37 10.61 16.17
CA ALA A 8 10.55 10.01 15.13
C ALA A 8 9.08 10.47 15.22
N THR A 9 8.52 10.60 16.43
CA THR A 9 7.16 11.11 16.61
C THR A 9 7.05 12.59 16.27
N GLU A 10 8.03 13.42 16.62
CA GLU A 10 8.08 14.82 16.23
C GLU A 10 8.15 15.00 14.71
N ALA A 11 9.00 14.21 14.04
CA ALA A 11 9.12 14.21 12.59
C ALA A 11 7.79 13.83 11.92
N LEU A 12 7.13 12.77 12.38
CA LEU A 12 5.83 12.37 11.86
C LEU A 12 4.76 13.42 12.14
N ALA A 13 4.73 13.99 13.35
CA ALA A 13 3.80 15.06 13.70
C ALA A 13 3.99 16.29 12.80
N HIS A 14 5.23 16.62 12.46
CA HIS A 14 5.53 17.69 11.51
C HIS A 14 4.96 17.39 10.12
N LEU A 15 5.19 16.18 9.60
CA LEU A 15 4.66 15.75 8.30
C LEU A 15 3.13 15.78 8.26
N ILE A 16 2.46 15.25 9.29
CA ILE A 16 0.98 15.22 9.37
C ILE A 16 0.38 16.63 9.36
N LYS A 17 1.05 17.59 9.99
CA LYS A 17 0.57 18.97 10.14
C LYS A 17 0.83 19.84 8.91
N HIS A 18 1.96 19.65 8.22
CA HIS A 18 2.43 20.61 7.21
C HIS A 18 2.50 20.06 5.80
N ARG A 19 2.45 18.74 5.62
CA ARG A 19 2.52 18.14 4.29
C ARG A 19 1.14 18.20 3.64
N ASP A 20 1.08 18.84 2.49
CA ASP A 20 -0.11 18.79 1.64
C ASP A 20 -0.29 17.36 1.10
N ILE A 21 -1.53 16.85 1.11
CA ILE A 21 -1.85 15.45 0.79
C ILE A 21 -1.88 15.21 -0.74
N SER A 22 -1.36 16.15 -1.53
CA SER A 22 -1.29 16.05 -2.99
C SER A 22 -0.47 14.86 -3.50
N THR A 23 0.27 14.17 -2.63
CA THR A 23 0.91 12.89 -2.93
C THR A 23 0.51 11.84 -1.90
N ALA A 24 0.02 10.69 -2.35
CA ALA A 24 -0.19 9.53 -1.50
C ALA A 24 1.08 9.22 -0.69
N ASP A 25 1.00 9.33 0.64
CA ASP A 25 2.11 9.12 1.57
C ASP A 25 1.89 7.87 2.42
N GLN A 26 1.88 6.71 1.77
CA GLN A 26 1.73 5.41 2.42
C GLN A 26 2.76 5.17 3.53
N TRP A 27 3.96 5.77 3.43
CA TRP A 27 5.01 5.62 4.42
C TRP A 27 4.64 6.27 5.75
N SER A 28 3.93 7.42 5.71
CA SER A 28 3.40 8.04 6.93
C SER A 28 2.38 7.13 7.64
N ILE A 29 1.58 6.36 6.89
CA ILE A 29 0.64 5.39 7.47
C ILE A 29 1.39 4.24 8.14
N ILE A 30 2.35 3.64 7.44
CA ILE A 30 3.15 2.53 7.97
C ILE A 30 3.90 2.97 9.25
N ALA A 31 4.51 4.15 9.22
CA ALA A 31 5.18 4.74 10.39
C ALA A 31 4.20 4.97 11.55
N SER A 32 3.00 5.48 11.25
CA SER A 32 1.93 5.68 12.23
C SER A 32 1.48 4.37 12.90
N ALA A 33 1.23 3.32 12.09
CA ALA A 33 0.86 2.01 12.60
C ALA A 33 1.94 1.44 13.52
N LYS A 34 3.22 1.59 13.11
CA LYS A 34 4.34 1.14 13.92
C LYS A 34 4.45 1.91 15.24
N LEU A 35 4.28 3.23 15.23
CA LEU A 35 4.29 4.04 16.45
C LEU A 35 3.16 3.64 17.41
N LEU A 36 1.94 3.49 16.90
CA LEU A 36 0.79 3.10 17.71
C LEU A 36 0.91 1.68 18.30
N SER A 37 1.73 0.81 17.71
CA SER A 37 2.03 -0.52 18.27
C SER A 37 2.98 -0.49 19.48
N MET A 38 3.63 0.65 19.76
CA MET A 38 4.59 0.76 20.86
C MET A 38 3.90 1.19 22.15
N SER A 39 4.12 0.46 23.25
CA SER A 39 3.53 0.74 24.56
C SER A 39 3.96 2.09 25.17
N ASN A 40 5.07 2.66 24.71
CA ASN A 40 5.63 3.94 25.18
C ASN A 40 5.55 5.06 24.14
N TYR A 41 4.62 4.95 23.19
CA TYR A 41 4.31 5.99 22.21
C TYR A 41 4.02 7.34 22.90
N PRO A 42 4.68 8.45 22.50
CA PRO A 42 4.51 9.75 23.15
C PRO A 42 3.26 10.47 22.62
N GLU A 43 2.10 10.07 23.13
CA GLU A 43 0.79 10.58 22.74
C GLU A 43 0.61 12.09 22.97
N ASN A 44 1.39 12.66 23.89
CA ASN A 44 1.41 14.11 24.12
C ASN A 44 2.02 14.91 22.95
N ILE A 45 2.79 14.28 22.06
CA ILE A 45 3.41 14.93 20.89
C ILE A 45 2.51 14.81 19.66
N LEU A 46 1.91 13.64 19.49
CA LEU A 46 1.00 13.31 18.41
C LEU A 46 -0.15 12.50 19.00
N SER A 47 -1.40 12.91 18.85
CA SER A 47 -2.51 12.14 19.42
C SER A 47 -2.94 11.02 18.47
N ARG A 48 -3.58 9.98 19.01
CA ARG A 48 -4.15 8.90 18.18
C ARG A 48 -5.20 9.45 17.21
N GLU A 49 -6.00 10.42 17.63
CA GLU A 49 -7.05 11.04 16.80
C GLU A 49 -6.45 11.73 15.58
N LEU A 50 -5.35 12.46 15.74
CA LEU A 50 -4.64 13.10 14.63
C LEU A 50 -4.09 12.07 13.65
N ILE A 51 -3.55 10.95 14.15
CA ILE A 51 -3.09 9.84 13.31
C ILE A 51 -4.24 9.23 12.52
N VAL A 52 -5.39 8.96 13.17
CA VAL A 52 -6.56 8.38 12.50
C VAL A 52 -7.07 9.32 11.41
N GLN A 53 -7.26 10.60 11.73
CA GLN A 53 -7.71 11.61 10.76
C GLN A 53 -6.75 11.72 9.58
N HIS A 54 -5.44 11.75 9.83
CA HIS A 54 -4.42 11.77 8.77
C HIS A 54 -4.49 10.52 7.90
N THR A 55 -4.52 9.34 8.52
CA THR A 55 -4.59 8.05 7.83
C THR A 55 -5.82 7.97 6.92
N SER A 56 -6.99 8.38 7.41
CA SER A 56 -8.22 8.41 6.61
C SER A 56 -8.10 9.36 5.42
N ARG A 57 -7.45 10.52 5.57
CA ARG A 57 -7.22 11.44 4.44
C ARG A 57 -6.27 10.84 3.40
N VAL A 58 -5.17 10.23 3.83
CA VAL A 58 -4.21 9.60 2.91
C VAL A 58 -4.84 8.41 2.17
N CYS A 59 -5.64 7.57 2.85
CA CYS A 59 -6.36 6.48 2.19
C CYS A 59 -7.28 7.00 1.09
N LYS A 60 -8.03 8.08 1.36
CA LYS A 60 -8.91 8.71 0.35
C LYS A 60 -8.12 9.21 -0.86
N SER A 61 -6.95 9.82 -0.65
CA SER A 61 -6.06 10.22 -1.75
C SER A 61 -5.54 9.02 -2.55
N ILE A 62 -5.16 7.92 -1.89
CA ILE A 62 -4.76 6.68 -2.56
C ILE A 62 -5.89 6.14 -3.44
N PHE A 63 -7.14 6.15 -2.97
CA PHE A 63 -8.28 5.65 -3.76
C PHE A 63 -8.53 6.46 -5.02
N GLN A 64 -8.28 7.77 -4.99
CA GLN A 64 -8.43 8.64 -6.17
C GLN A 64 -7.48 8.28 -7.31
N GLU A 65 -6.37 7.62 -6.99
CA GLU A 65 -5.37 7.18 -7.97
C GLU A 65 -5.62 5.75 -8.48
N GLN A 66 -6.57 5.02 -7.89
CA GLN A 66 -6.82 3.63 -8.28
C GLN A 66 -7.52 3.55 -9.63
N ILE A 67 -6.96 2.75 -10.52
CA ILE A 67 -7.53 2.46 -11.83
C ILE A 67 -8.58 1.38 -11.65
N LEU A 68 -9.86 1.75 -11.65
CA LEU A 68 -10.98 0.79 -11.59
C LEU A 68 -11.52 0.44 -12.98
N TYR A 69 -11.24 1.28 -13.98
CA TYR A 69 -11.65 1.12 -15.36
C TYR A 69 -10.52 1.57 -16.28
N ALA A 70 -10.21 0.77 -17.29
CA ALA A 70 -9.22 1.09 -18.32
C ALA A 70 -9.56 0.34 -19.61
N ASP A 71 -9.15 0.86 -20.77
CA ASP A 71 -9.30 0.16 -22.05
C ASP A 71 -8.46 -1.12 -22.13
N ASP A 72 -7.44 -1.23 -21.29
CA ASP A 72 -6.56 -2.38 -21.15
C ASP A 72 -6.68 -2.93 -19.72
N ASP A 73 -7.33 -4.07 -19.58
CA ASP A 73 -7.62 -4.72 -18.30
C ASP A 73 -6.37 -4.98 -17.44
N ARG A 74 -5.17 -5.03 -18.05
CA ARG A 74 -3.90 -5.19 -17.31
C ARG A 74 -3.61 -4.05 -16.35
N TYR A 75 -4.27 -2.90 -16.49
CA TYR A 75 -4.13 -1.76 -15.58
C TYR A 75 -5.08 -1.78 -14.40
N VAL A 76 -6.19 -2.51 -14.53
CA VAL A 76 -7.28 -2.48 -13.55
C VAL A 76 -6.77 -3.01 -12.21
N GLY A 77 -7.06 -2.27 -11.14
CA GLY A 77 -6.57 -2.52 -9.78
C GLY A 77 -5.26 -1.80 -9.44
N GLY A 78 -4.47 -1.39 -10.43
CA GLY A 78 -3.24 -0.63 -10.23
C GLY A 78 -3.48 0.82 -9.80
N PHE A 79 -2.41 1.49 -9.35
CA PHE A 79 -2.45 2.89 -8.92
C PHE A 79 -1.54 3.82 -9.75
N SER A 80 -1.13 3.36 -10.94
CA SER A 80 -0.33 4.20 -11.83
C SER A 80 -0.73 3.97 -13.27
N SER A 81 -0.97 5.07 -13.98
CA SER A 81 -1.32 5.08 -15.41
C SER A 81 -0.22 4.50 -16.30
N ASP A 82 1.01 4.37 -15.79
CA ASP A 82 2.12 3.71 -16.47
C ASP A 82 2.19 2.19 -16.21
N GLY A 83 1.33 1.66 -15.33
CA GLY A 83 1.20 0.24 -15.07
C GLY A 83 2.34 -0.32 -14.22
N ARG A 84 3.08 0.53 -13.51
CA ARG A 84 4.14 0.08 -12.59
C ARG A 84 3.59 -0.71 -11.43
N THR A 85 4.31 -1.76 -11.05
CA THR A 85 3.91 -2.71 -10.00
C THR A 85 4.30 -2.24 -8.59
N THR A 86 5.51 -1.70 -8.42
CA THR A 86 6.00 -1.23 -7.11
C THR A 86 5.12 -0.15 -6.48
N PRO A 87 4.70 0.91 -7.21
CA PRO A 87 3.82 1.94 -6.64
C PRO A 87 2.49 1.37 -6.15
N THR A 88 1.96 0.35 -6.84
CA THR A 88 0.76 -0.38 -6.41
C THR A 88 1.04 -1.18 -5.15
N ALA A 89 2.10 -1.99 -5.13
CA ALA A 89 2.48 -2.79 -3.97
C ALA A 89 2.68 -1.95 -2.71
N THR A 90 3.42 -0.83 -2.80
CA THR A 90 3.65 0.05 -1.64
C THR A 90 2.37 0.70 -1.13
N ARG A 91 1.42 1.04 -2.02
CA ARG A 91 0.12 1.57 -1.60
C ARG A 91 -0.69 0.51 -0.87
N VAL A 92 -0.65 -0.75 -1.32
CA VAL A 92 -1.27 -1.87 -0.61
C VAL A 92 -0.68 -2.05 0.78
N GLU A 93 0.65 -1.97 0.95
CA GLU A 93 1.28 -2.01 2.28
C GLU A 93 0.75 -0.90 3.21
N GLY A 94 0.61 0.32 2.68
CA GLY A 94 0.02 1.44 3.44
C GLY A 94 -1.44 1.22 3.80
N LEU A 95 -2.26 0.77 2.84
CA LEU A 95 -3.67 0.49 3.05
C LEU A 95 -3.90 -0.62 4.09
N LEU A 96 -3.09 -1.68 4.07
CA LEU A 96 -3.14 -2.75 5.07
C LEU A 96 -2.74 -2.24 6.46
N ALA A 97 -1.69 -1.42 6.54
CA ALA A 97 -1.31 -0.76 7.81
C ALA A 97 -2.43 0.15 8.34
N ALA A 98 -3.19 0.80 7.44
CA ALA A 98 -4.30 1.67 7.81
C ALA A 98 -5.42 0.92 8.54
N LEU A 99 -5.67 -0.36 8.24
CA LEU A 99 -6.70 -1.17 8.92
C LEU A 99 -6.41 -1.35 10.41
N GLY A 100 -5.14 -1.41 10.82
CA GLY A 100 -4.77 -1.47 12.25
C GLY A 100 -4.92 -0.13 12.98
N ILE A 101 -5.00 0.98 12.24
CA ILE A 101 -5.15 2.33 12.78
C ILE A 101 -6.63 2.71 12.86
N ILE A 102 -7.34 2.54 11.74
CA ILE A 102 -8.75 2.85 11.57
C ILE A 102 -9.53 1.77 12.31
N SER A 103 -9.94 2.10 13.54
CA SER A 103 -10.74 1.21 14.36
C SER A 103 -12.01 0.76 13.61
N HIS A 104 -12.60 -0.36 14.02
CA HIS A 104 -13.88 -0.88 13.50
C HIS A 104 -15.07 0.10 13.58
N LYS A 105 -14.89 1.31 14.15
CA LYS A 105 -15.89 2.38 14.17
C LYS A 105 -16.14 3.01 12.80
N ASP A 106 -15.20 2.94 11.85
CA ASP A 106 -15.40 3.38 10.46
C ASP A 106 -15.43 2.19 9.51
N VAL A 107 -16.49 1.39 9.62
CA VAL A 107 -16.71 0.17 8.83
C VAL A 107 -16.69 0.47 7.32
N ALA A 108 -17.25 1.61 6.91
CA ALA A 108 -17.31 1.99 5.50
C ALA A 108 -15.91 2.19 4.91
N LEU A 109 -15.03 2.90 5.62
CA LEU A 109 -13.64 3.07 5.20
C LEU A 109 -12.88 1.74 5.21
N CYS A 110 -13.03 0.90 6.23
CA CYS A 110 -12.39 -0.42 6.27
C CYS A 110 -12.83 -1.32 5.09
N ASN A 111 -14.11 -1.30 4.72
CA ASN A 111 -14.61 -2.03 3.56
C ASN A 111 -14.03 -1.49 2.24
N THR A 112 -13.91 -0.17 2.14
CA THR A 112 -13.32 0.50 0.96
C THR A 112 -11.84 0.14 0.81
N ILE A 113 -11.08 0.18 1.93
CA ILE A 113 -9.69 -0.27 1.98
C ILE A 113 -9.60 -1.73 1.52
N SER A 114 -10.45 -2.61 2.07
CA SER A 114 -10.42 -4.04 1.75
C SER A 114 -10.69 -4.32 0.27
N ALA A 115 -11.68 -3.65 -0.33
CA ALA A 115 -12.00 -3.77 -1.74
C ALA A 115 -10.85 -3.24 -2.63
N SER A 116 -10.29 -2.08 -2.26
CA SER A 116 -9.15 -1.48 -2.95
C SER A 116 -7.91 -2.39 -2.94
N VAL A 117 -7.59 -2.96 -1.78
CA VAL A 117 -6.50 -3.94 -1.61
C VAL A 117 -6.74 -5.18 -2.45
N GLN A 118 -7.95 -5.74 -2.46
CA GLN A 118 -8.27 -6.92 -3.27
C GLN A 118 -8.04 -6.67 -4.77
N ALA A 119 -8.55 -5.56 -5.30
CA ALA A 119 -8.34 -5.20 -6.71
C ALA A 119 -6.84 -5.04 -7.03
N ALA A 120 -6.08 -4.40 -6.15
CA ALA A 120 -4.65 -4.20 -6.32
C ALA A 120 -3.84 -5.50 -6.22
N LEU A 121 -4.25 -6.45 -5.38
CA LEU A 121 -3.62 -7.77 -5.31
C LEU A 121 -3.87 -8.59 -6.57
N VAL A 122 -5.08 -8.53 -7.14
CA VAL A 122 -5.39 -9.15 -8.44
C VAL A 122 -4.46 -8.58 -9.52
N PHE A 123 -4.30 -7.26 -9.59
CA PHE A 123 -3.35 -6.61 -10.50
C PHE A 123 -1.91 -7.14 -10.33
N LEU A 124 -1.43 -7.25 -9.08
CA LEU A 124 -0.06 -7.74 -8.80
C LEU A 124 0.11 -9.22 -9.17
N LEU A 125 -0.89 -10.06 -8.92
CA LEU A 125 -0.88 -11.47 -9.30
C LEU A 125 -0.91 -11.64 -10.83
N GLN A 126 -1.71 -10.84 -11.53
CA GLN A 126 -1.73 -10.83 -13.00
C GLN A 126 -0.40 -10.33 -13.61
N ALA A 127 0.30 -9.44 -12.92
CA ALA A 127 1.62 -8.97 -13.33
C ALA A 127 2.73 -10.02 -13.15
N GLN A 128 2.51 -11.05 -12.31
CA GLN A 128 3.51 -12.06 -12.01
C GLN A 128 3.87 -12.88 -13.25
N ILE A 129 5.17 -13.07 -13.47
CA ILE A 129 5.67 -14.00 -14.48
C ILE A 129 5.36 -15.42 -13.99
N THR A 130 4.54 -16.17 -14.71
CA THR A 130 4.10 -17.51 -14.28
C THR A 130 4.94 -18.64 -14.87
N THR A 131 5.71 -18.39 -15.93
CA THR A 131 6.44 -19.43 -16.67
C THR A 131 7.88 -19.04 -17.00
N GLY A 132 8.72 -20.04 -17.27
CA GLY A 132 10.11 -19.86 -17.69
C GLY A 132 11.07 -19.51 -16.54
N LYS A 133 12.28 -19.10 -16.91
CA LYS A 133 13.41 -18.87 -15.98
C LYS A 133 13.13 -17.84 -14.88
N TYR A 134 12.22 -16.90 -15.13
CA TYR A 134 11.89 -15.81 -14.21
C TYR A 134 10.51 -16.00 -13.53
N SER A 135 9.98 -17.23 -13.53
CA SER A 135 8.72 -17.54 -12.85
C SER A 135 8.76 -17.11 -11.38
N GLY A 136 7.65 -16.55 -10.91
CA GLY A 136 7.53 -15.90 -9.60
C GLY A 136 7.94 -14.42 -9.58
N GLY A 137 8.68 -13.95 -10.59
CA GLY A 137 9.11 -12.56 -10.69
C GLY A 137 7.97 -11.59 -10.96
N ILE A 138 8.09 -10.37 -10.46
CA ILE A 138 7.15 -9.27 -10.73
C ILE A 138 7.91 -8.16 -11.48
N PRO A 139 7.54 -7.85 -12.73
CA PRO A 139 8.25 -6.90 -13.56
C PRO A 139 7.98 -5.47 -13.10
N ARG A 140 8.83 -4.53 -13.54
CA ARG A 140 8.67 -3.09 -13.27
C ARG A 140 7.28 -2.58 -13.64
N ALA A 141 6.74 -3.02 -14.78
CA ALA A 141 5.43 -2.61 -15.27
C ALA A 141 4.76 -3.72 -16.10
N VAL A 142 3.43 -3.69 -16.17
CA VAL A 142 2.61 -4.69 -16.88
C VAL A 142 2.71 -4.59 -18.40
N ARG A 143 3.06 -3.40 -18.94
CA ARG A 143 3.27 -3.21 -20.38
C ARG A 143 4.25 -2.10 -20.71
N ARG A 144 4.54 -2.00 -22.02
CA ARG A 144 5.25 -0.87 -22.63
C ARG A 144 4.31 0.30 -22.85
N LEU A 145 4.86 1.51 -22.78
CA LEU A 145 4.18 2.75 -23.13
C LEU A 145 4.55 3.17 -24.55
N ASP A 146 3.58 3.66 -25.30
CA ASP A 146 3.80 4.10 -26.68
C ASP A 146 4.72 5.33 -26.69
N GLY A 147 5.72 5.32 -27.57
CA GLY A 147 6.68 6.42 -27.70
C GLY A 147 7.75 6.54 -26.60
N ASP A 148 7.57 5.95 -25.42
CA ASP A 148 8.51 6.12 -24.30
C ASP A 148 9.63 5.05 -24.30
N ARG A 149 10.69 5.32 -25.07
CA ARG A 149 11.88 4.44 -25.13
C ARG A 149 12.57 4.30 -23.77
N ALA A 150 12.61 5.35 -22.96
CA ALA A 150 13.33 5.36 -21.69
C ALA A 150 12.62 4.46 -20.65
N PHE A 151 11.29 4.53 -20.59
CA PHE A 151 10.47 3.64 -19.79
C PHE A 151 10.60 2.19 -20.28
N ASN A 152 10.42 1.97 -21.58
CA ASN A 152 10.35 0.66 -22.20
C ASN A 152 11.60 -0.20 -22.07
N ARG A 153 12.78 0.43 -21.90
CA ARG A 153 14.04 -0.27 -21.63
C ARG A 153 14.00 -1.14 -20.37
N ARG A 154 13.20 -0.75 -19.38
CA ARG A 154 13.15 -1.42 -18.06
C ARG A 154 11.80 -2.06 -17.74
N VAL A 155 10.86 -2.09 -18.67
CA VAL A 155 9.49 -2.60 -18.41
C VAL A 155 9.50 -4.04 -17.88
N ARG A 156 10.33 -4.89 -18.48
CA ARG A 156 10.48 -6.31 -18.10
C ARG A 156 11.53 -6.54 -17.01
N GLU A 157 12.13 -5.48 -16.50
CA GLU A 157 13.12 -5.59 -15.44
C GLU A 157 12.45 -6.15 -14.18
N VAL A 158 13.05 -7.18 -13.60
CA VAL A 158 12.66 -7.74 -12.31
C VAL A 158 13.76 -7.38 -11.33
N ARG A 159 13.39 -6.72 -10.24
CA ARG A 159 14.32 -6.39 -9.15
C ARG A 159 13.81 -6.95 -7.84
N ILE A 160 14.76 -7.20 -6.93
CA ILE A 160 14.48 -7.74 -5.61
C ILE A 160 13.48 -6.84 -4.85
N ASP A 161 13.62 -5.52 -4.94
CA ASP A 161 12.70 -4.57 -4.30
C ASP A 161 11.26 -4.69 -4.82
N TYR A 162 11.06 -4.99 -6.11
CA TYR A 162 9.72 -5.13 -6.69
C TYR A 162 9.00 -6.34 -6.09
N ILE A 163 9.72 -7.46 -6.01
CA ILE A 163 9.23 -8.69 -5.42
C ILE A 163 9.00 -8.50 -3.92
N GLN A 164 9.91 -7.83 -3.21
CA GLN A 164 9.79 -7.59 -1.77
C GLN A 164 8.53 -6.81 -1.41
N HIS A 165 8.24 -5.70 -2.10
CA HIS A 165 7.03 -4.93 -1.81
C HIS A 165 5.76 -5.73 -2.12
N ALA A 166 5.72 -6.44 -3.23
CA ALA A 166 4.55 -7.23 -3.61
C ALA A 166 4.30 -8.41 -2.65
N LEU A 167 5.34 -9.17 -2.30
CA LEU A 167 5.22 -10.26 -1.33
C LEU A 167 4.90 -9.75 0.07
N SER A 168 5.50 -8.63 0.49
CA SER A 168 5.19 -7.98 1.77
C SER A 168 3.70 -7.62 1.85
N ALA A 169 3.15 -7.01 0.79
CA ALA A 169 1.72 -6.72 0.69
C ALA A 169 0.85 -7.99 0.75
N MET A 170 1.20 -9.05 0.01
CA MET A 170 0.45 -10.31 0.00
C MET A 170 0.45 -11.01 1.37
N ILE A 171 1.61 -11.10 2.03
CA ILE A 171 1.75 -11.69 3.37
C ILE A 171 0.98 -10.88 4.41
N GLN A 172 1.04 -9.54 4.34
CA GLN A 172 0.25 -8.69 5.23
C GLN A 172 -1.26 -8.90 5.03
N TYR A 173 -1.71 -9.05 3.79
CA TYR A 173 -3.12 -9.30 3.48
C TYR A 173 -3.61 -10.64 4.04
N GLU A 174 -2.80 -11.69 3.92
CA GLU A 174 -3.10 -13.01 4.49
C GLU A 174 -3.31 -12.91 6.01
N ARG A 175 -2.36 -12.28 6.72
CA ARG A 175 -2.43 -12.11 8.19
C ARG A 175 -3.67 -11.33 8.65
N VAL A 176 -4.04 -10.26 7.95
CA VAL A 176 -5.26 -9.50 8.27
C VAL A 176 -6.51 -10.37 8.11
N GLY A 177 -6.52 -11.29 7.15
CA GLY A 177 -7.61 -12.26 6.95
C GLY A 177 -7.72 -13.29 8.07
N GLU A 178 -6.59 -13.76 8.60
CA GLU A 178 -6.53 -14.68 9.74
C GLU A 178 -7.06 -14.02 11.02
N ASP A 179 -6.64 -12.79 11.31
CA ASP A 179 -7.03 -12.03 12.51
C ASP A 179 -8.51 -11.64 12.53
N SER A 180 -9.16 -11.56 11.36
CA SER A 180 -10.58 -11.23 11.22
C SER A 180 -11.51 -12.45 11.28
N GLY A 181 -11.00 -13.64 11.63
CA GLY A 181 -11.79 -14.86 11.82
C GLY A 181 -12.49 -15.36 10.55
N THR A 182 -12.11 -14.81 9.39
CA THR A 182 -12.71 -15.18 8.10
C THR A 182 -11.85 -16.28 7.49
N SER A 183 -12.13 -17.53 7.87
CA SER A 183 -11.55 -18.72 7.22
C SER A 183 -11.79 -18.63 5.72
N LYS A 184 -10.74 -18.30 4.95
CA LYS A 184 -10.80 -18.28 3.49
C LYS A 184 -10.43 -19.67 2.98
N ASP A 185 -11.48 -20.43 2.67
CA ASP A 185 -11.41 -21.50 1.66
C ASP A 185 -11.02 -20.88 0.32
N ILE A 186 -9.72 -20.71 0.09
CA ILE A 186 -9.15 -20.50 -1.24
C ILE A 186 -8.17 -21.64 -1.48
N ARG A 187 -8.75 -22.81 -1.73
CA ARG A 187 -8.12 -23.85 -2.56
C ARG A 187 -9.02 -24.07 -3.77
N ARG A 188 -8.64 -23.51 -4.90
CA ARG A 188 -8.93 -24.06 -6.22
C ARG A 188 -7.71 -23.86 -7.10
#